data_AF-A0A2N1U0C8-F1
#
_entry.id   AF-A0A2N1U0C8-F1
#
_cell.length_a   1.000
_cell.length_b   1.000
_cell.length_c   1.000
_cell.angle_alpha   90.00
_cell.angle_beta   90.00
_cell.angle_gamma   90.00
#
_symmetry.space_group_name_H-M   'P 1'
#
loop_
_entity.id
_entity.type
_entity.pdbx_description
1 polymer ?
#
loop_
_entity_poly.entity_id
_entity_poly.type
_entity_poly.pdbx_seq_one_letter_code
_entity_poly.pdbx_strand_id
1 'polypeptide(L)'
;MIADTDAGRMVWNFPLYKFESSWTTGWFDDRKLKVTTTCYFVDDNVAPGFIGTKWFMHRYTYNLFLDANGNIVSGEWTGDSTKNHPDFLWVPTSDAPNPPNGNLENPRIDPRFVKEITEGPETRDFRGGSEFRSPDAVVMEAGLNPADVF
;
A
#
# COMPACT_ATOMS: atom_id res chain seq x y z
N MET A 1 -5.21 -2.44 -1.58
CA MET A 1 -5.41 -2.53 -0.11
C MET A 1 -4.05 -2.66 0.53
N ILE A 2 -3.87 -2.19 1.76
CA ILE A 2 -2.65 -2.37 2.54
C ILE A 2 -2.99 -3.27 3.72
N ALA A 3 -2.08 -4.18 4.07
CA ALA A 3 -2.22 -5.03 5.25
C ALA A 3 -0.94 -5.03 6.06
N ASP A 4 -1.10 -5.15 7.38
CA ASP A 4 -0.05 -5.66 8.24
C ASP A 4 -0.12 -7.18 8.26
N THR A 5 0.94 -7.83 7.79
CA THR A 5 0.96 -9.27 7.56
C THR A 5 1.51 -10.06 8.75
N ASP A 6 2.03 -9.38 9.78
CA ASP A 6 2.64 -9.99 10.96
C ASP A 6 1.85 -9.55 12.22
N ALA A 7 1.54 -10.49 13.11
CA ALA A 7 0.85 -10.22 14.40
C ALA A 7 1.83 -9.85 15.54
N GLY A 8 3.08 -9.57 15.18
CA GLY A 8 4.17 -9.21 16.06
C GLY A 8 4.10 -7.78 16.57
N ARG A 9 5.18 -7.32 17.20
CA ARG A 9 5.25 -5.96 17.78
C ARG A 9 5.57 -4.88 16.76
N MET A 10 6.11 -5.27 15.62
CA MET A 10 6.51 -4.34 14.57
C MET A 10 5.36 -4.20 13.59
N VAL A 11 5.08 -2.96 13.19
CA VAL A 11 4.07 -2.70 12.17
C VAL A 11 4.72 -2.76 10.81
N TRP A 12 4.25 -3.67 9.95
CA TRP A 12 4.64 -3.74 8.55
C TRP A 12 3.46 -3.38 7.67
N ASN A 13 3.68 -2.68 6.56
CA ASN A 13 2.58 -2.30 5.65
C ASN A 13 2.90 -2.77 4.25
N PHE A 14 2.22 -3.81 3.80
CA PHE A 14 2.42 -4.37 2.47
C PHE A 14 1.19 -4.17 1.58
N PRO A 15 1.36 -3.71 0.33
CA PRO A 15 0.28 -3.68 -0.63
C PRO A 15 -0.20 -5.09 -0.97
N LEU A 16 -1.47 -5.39 -0.67
CA LEU A 16 -2.18 -6.56 -1.16
C LEU A 16 -2.77 -6.25 -2.55
N TYR A 17 -2.30 -6.94 -3.58
CA TYR A 17 -2.74 -6.72 -4.97
C TYR A 17 -3.64 -7.84 -5.51
N LYS A 18 -3.64 -9.02 -4.87
CA LYS A 18 -4.48 -10.15 -5.28
C LYS A 18 -4.78 -11.03 -4.07
N PHE A 19 -5.95 -11.66 -4.06
CA PHE A 19 -6.24 -12.79 -3.20
C PHE A 19 -7.06 -13.84 -3.95
N GLU A 20 -6.94 -15.09 -3.53
CA GLU A 20 -7.72 -16.22 -4.02
C GLU A 20 -8.29 -16.95 -2.81
N SER A 21 -9.58 -17.28 -2.84
CA SER A 21 -10.22 -18.03 -1.75
C SER A 21 -10.89 -19.28 -2.28
N SER A 22 -10.78 -20.34 -1.49
CA SER A 22 -11.52 -21.58 -1.68
C SER A 22 -12.15 -21.98 -0.35
N TRP A 23 -13.28 -22.66 -0.41
CA TRP A 23 -13.97 -23.12 0.79
C TRP A 23 -14.68 -24.43 0.55
N THR A 24 -14.89 -25.15 1.65
CA THR A 24 -15.68 -26.39 1.67
C THR A 24 -16.65 -26.36 2.86
N THR A 25 -17.79 -27.03 2.73
CA THR A 25 -18.67 -27.36 3.85
C THR A 25 -18.40 -28.77 4.36
N GLY A 26 -18.78 -29.04 5.62
CA GLY A 26 -18.75 -30.40 6.17
C GLY A 26 -19.99 -31.20 5.76
N TRP A 27 -19.88 -32.53 5.77
CA TRP A 27 -21.05 -33.41 5.53
C TRP A 27 -22.16 -33.26 6.59
N PHE A 28 -21.81 -32.78 7.78
CA PHE A 28 -22.73 -32.66 8.92
C PHE A 28 -22.93 -31.21 9.39
N ASP A 29 -22.29 -30.25 8.72
CA ASP A 29 -22.36 -28.83 9.08
C ASP A 29 -22.21 -27.99 7.81
N ASP A 30 -23.36 -27.70 7.20
CA ASP A 30 -23.50 -26.83 6.04
C ASP A 30 -23.46 -25.34 6.42
N ARG A 31 -23.54 -25.03 7.72
CA ARG A 31 -23.44 -23.68 8.28
C ARG A 31 -22.02 -23.29 8.68
N LYS A 32 -21.03 -24.12 8.38
CA LYS A 32 -19.62 -23.85 8.60
C LYS A 32 -18.82 -23.98 7.31
N LEU A 33 -18.29 -22.84 6.84
CA LEU A 33 -17.36 -22.81 5.72
C LEU A 33 -15.93 -22.93 6.24
N LYS A 34 -15.20 -23.94 5.79
CA LYS A 34 -13.75 -24.07 6.02
C LYS A 34 -13.03 -23.37 4.88
N VAL A 35 -12.49 -22.19 5.15
CA VAL A 35 -11.94 -21.30 4.13
C VAL A 35 -10.41 -21.35 4.13
N THR A 36 -9.84 -21.38 2.94
CA THR A 36 -8.42 -21.10 2.70
C THR A 36 -8.31 -19.91 1.75
N THR A 37 -7.64 -18.86 2.20
CA THR A 37 -7.36 -17.67 1.38
C THR A 37 -5.87 -17.52 1.19
N THR A 38 -5.43 -17.42 -0.05
CA THR A 38 -4.06 -17.06 -0.42
C THR A 38 -4.03 -15.59 -0.80
N CYS A 39 -3.25 -14.80 -0.08
CA CYS A 39 -3.06 -13.38 -0.29
C CYS A 39 -1.69 -13.12 -0.92
N TYR A 40 -1.63 -12.25 -1.93
CA TYR A 40 -0.41 -11.89 -2.65
C TYR A 40 -0.06 -10.42 -2.38
N PHE A 41 1.16 -10.21 -1.92
CA PHE A 41 1.67 -8.93 -1.46
C PHE A 41 2.87 -8.48 -2.29
N VAL A 42 3.08 -7.17 -2.36
CA VAL A 42 4.26 -6.56 -2.99
C VAL A 42 5.32 -6.29 -1.93
N ASP A 43 6.58 -6.58 -2.25
CA ASP A 43 7.75 -6.29 -1.42
C ASP A 43 8.59 -5.17 -2.06
N ASP A 44 8.82 -4.11 -1.30
CA ASP A 44 9.59 -2.93 -1.72
C ASP A 44 11.10 -3.11 -1.50
N ASN A 45 11.54 -4.20 -0.88
CA ASN A 45 12.95 -4.55 -0.69
C ASN A 45 13.57 -5.06 -2.00
N VAL A 46 13.73 -4.15 -2.95
CA VAL A 46 14.30 -4.34 -4.28
C VAL A 46 15.50 -3.41 -4.50
N ALA A 47 16.44 -3.80 -5.36
CA ALA A 47 17.56 -2.94 -5.72
C ALA A 47 17.09 -1.74 -6.59
N PRO A 48 17.80 -0.60 -6.60
CA PRO A 48 17.39 0.59 -7.37
C PRO A 48 17.19 0.36 -8.87
N GLY A 49 17.88 -0.63 -9.46
CA GLY A 49 17.73 -0.99 -10.88
C GLY A 49 16.70 -2.08 -11.16
N PHE A 50 15.94 -2.52 -10.17
CA PHE A 50 14.94 -3.57 -10.35
C PHE A 50 13.74 -3.05 -11.15
N ILE A 51 13.43 -3.74 -12.25
CA ILE A 51 12.26 -3.46 -13.08
C ILE A 51 11.27 -4.62 -12.93
N GLY A 52 10.06 -4.33 -12.45
CA GLY A 52 8.99 -5.30 -12.26
C GLY A 52 8.41 -5.25 -10.84
N THR A 53 7.76 -6.35 -10.44
CA THR A 53 7.15 -6.48 -9.10
C THR A 53 7.76 -7.66 -8.37
N LYS A 54 8.45 -7.40 -7.26
CA LYS A 54 8.81 -8.44 -6.30
C LYS A 54 7.59 -8.68 -5.41
N TRP A 55 7.25 -9.95 -5.21
CA TRP A 55 6.05 -10.33 -4.48
C TRP A 55 6.30 -11.54 -3.58
N PHE A 56 5.44 -11.68 -2.58
CA PHE A 56 5.36 -12.84 -1.71
C PHE A 56 3.89 -13.16 -1.42
N MET A 57 3.62 -14.31 -0.80
CA MET A 57 2.27 -14.71 -0.45
C MET A 57 2.18 -15.26 0.96
N HIS A 58 1.00 -15.09 1.56
CA HIS A 58 0.60 -15.78 2.77
C HIS A 58 -0.70 -16.55 2.53
N ARG A 59 -0.80 -17.71 3.18
CA ARG A 59 -1.99 -18.55 3.13
C ARG A 59 -2.62 -18.55 4.51
N TYR A 60 -3.87 -18.13 4.58
CA TYR A 60 -4.65 -18.04 5.80
C TYR A 60 -5.78 -19.05 5.82
N THR A 61 -6.01 -19.67 6.97
CA THR A 61 -7.08 -20.65 7.17
C THR A 61 -8.00 -20.21 8.30
N TYR A 62 -9.31 -20.23 8.05
CA TYR A 62 -10.32 -19.81 9.02
C TYR A 62 -11.65 -20.49 8.73
N ASN A 63 -12.51 -20.53 9.73
CA ASN A 63 -13.90 -20.92 9.54
C ASN A 63 -14.78 -19.67 9.50
N LEU A 64 -15.81 -19.69 8.64
CA LEU A 64 -16.92 -18.75 8.69
C LEU A 64 -18.18 -19.49 9.10
N PHE A 65 -18.95 -18.90 10.00
CA PHE A 65 -20.20 -19.46 10.48
C PHE A 65 -21.38 -18.71 9.87
N LEU A 66 -22.38 -19.46 9.44
CA LEU A 66 -23.52 -18.95 8.71
C LEU A 66 -24.81 -18.98 9.55
N ASP A 67 -25.69 -18.00 9.35
CA ASP A 67 -27.06 -18.08 9.84
C ASP A 67 -27.92 -19.06 9.03
N ALA A 68 -29.20 -19.17 9.37
CA ALA A 68 -30.14 -20.05 8.67
C ALA A 68 -30.41 -19.64 7.21
N ASN A 69 -30.08 -18.40 6.83
CA ASN A 69 -30.23 -17.87 5.47
C ASN A 69 -28.93 -17.96 4.66
N GLY A 70 -27.84 -18.48 5.25
CA GLY A 70 -26.53 -18.59 4.61
C GLY A 70 -25.68 -17.32 4.70
N ASN A 71 -26.06 -16.31 5.50
CA ASN A 71 -25.24 -15.12 5.70
C ASN A 71 -24.12 -15.40 6.70
N ILE A 72 -22.93 -14.85 6.44
CA ILE A 72 -21.81 -14.92 7.38
C ILE A 72 -22.11 -14.07 8.61
N VAL A 73 -22.08 -14.69 9.80
CA VAL A 73 -22.35 -14.00 11.09
C VAL A 73 -21.14 -13.93 12.01
N SER A 74 -20.16 -14.82 11.82
CA SER A 74 -18.90 -14.78 12.57
C SER A 74 -17.83 -15.60 11.86
N GLY A 75 -16.61 -15.55 12.40
CA GLY A 75 -15.51 -16.39 11.94
C GLY A 75 -14.50 -16.64 13.05
N GLU A 76 -13.64 -17.63 12.83
CA GLU A 76 -12.54 -17.99 13.71
C GLU A 76 -11.31 -18.35 12.88
N TRP A 77 -10.14 -17.87 13.28
CA TRP A 77 -8.88 -18.34 12.71
C TRP A 77 -8.64 -19.80 13.08
N THR A 78 -7.93 -20.52 12.20
CA THR A 78 -7.61 -21.94 12.40
C THR A 78 -6.16 -22.24 12.04
N GLY A 79 -5.63 -23.36 12.54
CA GLY A 79 -4.26 -23.77 12.27
C GLY A 79 -3.24 -22.71 12.68
N ASP A 80 -2.21 -22.53 11.86
CA ASP A 80 -1.17 -21.53 12.09
C ASP A 80 -1.71 -20.10 12.03
N SER A 81 -2.82 -19.88 11.32
CA SER A 81 -3.47 -18.57 11.25
C SER A 81 -4.10 -18.12 12.55
N THR A 82 -4.16 -18.96 13.59
CA THR A 82 -4.52 -18.51 14.95
C THR A 82 -3.48 -17.59 15.59
N LYS A 83 -2.25 -17.63 15.08
CA LYS A 83 -1.12 -16.80 15.55
C LYS A 83 -0.52 -15.93 14.45
N ASN A 84 -0.66 -16.35 13.19
CA ASN A 84 -0.11 -15.68 12.03
C ASN A 84 -1.24 -15.29 11.07
N HIS A 85 -1.87 -14.17 11.37
CA HIS A 85 -2.92 -13.55 10.58
C HIS A 85 -2.65 -12.05 10.47
N PRO A 86 -3.26 -11.34 9.51
CA PRO A 86 -3.13 -9.90 9.44
C PRO A 86 -3.74 -9.24 10.68
N ASP A 87 -3.09 -8.20 11.21
CA ASP A 87 -3.62 -7.44 12.34
C ASP A 87 -4.68 -6.43 11.88
N PHE A 88 -4.41 -5.74 10.77
CA PHE A 88 -5.36 -4.81 10.17
C PHE A 88 -5.19 -4.71 8.66
N LEU A 89 -6.28 -4.28 8.01
CA LEU A 89 -6.31 -3.97 6.59
C LEU A 89 -6.91 -2.58 6.43
N TRP A 90 -6.35 -1.80 5.52
CA TRP A 90 -6.84 -0.46 5.21
C TRP A 90 -6.74 -0.16 3.72
N VAL A 91 -7.52 0.81 3.28
CA VAL A 91 -7.57 1.23 1.88
C VAL A 91 -7.40 2.75 1.84
N PRO A 92 -6.36 3.27 1.17
CA PRO A 92 -6.28 4.70 0.89
C PRO A 92 -7.43 5.08 -0.03
N THR A 93 -8.22 6.07 0.37
CA THR A 93 -9.42 6.52 -0.36
C THR A 93 -9.18 7.79 -1.18
N SER A 94 -8.08 8.49 -0.94
CA SER A 94 -7.64 9.67 -1.68
C SER A 94 -6.13 9.86 -1.52
N ASP A 95 -5.54 10.71 -2.34
CA ASP A 95 -4.21 11.24 -2.11
C ASP A 95 -4.16 12.08 -0.82
N ALA A 96 -2.94 12.33 -0.32
CA ALA A 96 -2.73 13.18 0.85
C ALA A 96 -3.39 14.55 0.63
N PRO A 97 -4.13 15.09 1.63
CA PRO A 97 -4.85 16.35 1.53
C PRO A 97 -3.88 17.54 1.63
N ASN A 98 -2.98 17.65 0.66
CA ASN A 98 -2.12 18.80 0.51
C ASN A 98 -2.96 20.01 0.07
N PRO A 99 -2.75 21.21 0.66
CA PRO A 99 -3.29 22.43 0.11
C PRO A 99 -2.92 22.52 -1.38
N PRO A 100 -3.84 22.91 -2.28
CA PRO A 100 -3.50 23.11 -3.67
C PRO A 100 -2.28 24.04 -3.79
N ASN A 101 -1.22 23.58 -4.47
CA ASN A 101 0.07 24.28 -4.63
C ASN A 101 0.90 24.48 -3.35
N GLY A 102 0.64 23.73 -2.27
CA GLY A 102 1.42 23.77 -1.04
C GLY A 102 2.53 22.71 -0.99
N ASN A 103 3.67 23.06 -0.38
CA ASN A 103 4.75 22.15 0.03
C ASN A 103 4.89 22.12 1.56
N LEU A 104 3.78 22.34 2.27
CA LEU A 104 3.81 22.63 3.71
C LEU A 104 3.86 21.36 4.58
N GLU A 105 3.64 20.17 4.02
CA GLU A 105 3.80 18.91 4.74
C GLU A 105 5.27 18.57 4.94
N ASN A 106 5.70 18.22 6.15
CA ASN A 106 7.06 17.74 6.44
C ASN A 106 7.35 16.45 5.62
N PRO A 107 8.46 16.34 4.85
CA PRO A 107 9.67 17.16 4.82
C PRO A 107 9.72 18.27 3.76
N ARG A 108 8.56 18.80 3.36
CA ARG A 108 8.32 19.84 2.35
C ARG A 108 8.62 19.42 0.92
N ILE A 109 8.36 18.14 0.61
CA ILE A 109 8.45 17.62 -0.75
C ILE A 109 7.15 17.96 -1.48
N ASP A 110 7.25 18.73 -2.56
CA ASP A 110 6.11 19.04 -3.43
C ASP A 110 5.73 17.77 -4.23
N PRO A 111 4.49 17.27 -4.12
CA PRO A 111 4.03 16.10 -4.87
C PRO A 111 4.22 16.23 -6.39
N ARG A 112 4.19 17.45 -6.94
CA ARG A 112 4.43 17.70 -8.37
C ARG A 112 5.86 17.36 -8.80
N PHE A 113 6.83 17.55 -7.90
CA PHE A 113 8.22 17.17 -8.17
C PHE A 113 8.37 15.66 -8.23
N VAL A 114 7.76 14.94 -7.28
CA VAL A 114 7.75 13.47 -7.28
C VAL A 114 7.10 12.95 -8.56
N LYS A 115 5.95 13.52 -8.93
CA LYS A 115 5.21 13.14 -10.14
C LYS A 115 6.03 13.33 -11.42
N GLU A 116 6.75 14.44 -11.54
CA GLU A 116 7.62 14.71 -12.69
C GLU A 116 8.78 13.69 -12.81
N ILE A 117 9.36 13.28 -11.68
CA ILE A 117 10.39 12.24 -11.68
C ILE A 117 9.79 10.89 -12.09
N THR A 118 8.60 10.55 -11.58
CA THR A 118 7.99 9.23 -11.79
C THR A 118 7.30 9.07 -13.14
N GLU A 119 6.79 10.16 -13.72
CA GLU A 119 5.99 10.15 -14.95
C GLU A 119 6.68 10.85 -16.14
N GLY A 120 7.77 11.59 -15.90
CA GLY A 120 8.49 12.38 -16.89
C GLY A 120 8.10 13.87 -16.93
N PRO A 121 8.84 14.70 -17.69
CA PRO A 121 8.63 16.15 -17.70
C PRO A 121 7.25 16.51 -18.28
N GLU A 122 6.37 17.07 -17.44
CA GLU A 122 5.16 17.74 -17.92
C GLU A 122 5.56 19.06 -18.63
N THR A 123 4.86 19.42 -19.70
CA THR A 123 4.99 20.75 -20.33
C THR A 123 4.39 21.79 -19.40
N ARG A 124 5.21 22.55 -18.67
CA ARG A 124 4.74 23.53 -17.68
C ARG A 124 4.67 24.96 -18.23
N ASP A 125 3.57 25.66 -17.98
CA ASP A 125 3.43 27.12 -18.13
C ASP A 125 3.76 27.79 -16.78
N PHE A 126 4.92 28.45 -16.70
CA PHE A 126 5.42 29.13 -15.50
C PHE A 126 4.79 30.50 -15.23
N ARG A 127 3.74 30.90 -15.97
CA ARG A 127 3.11 32.23 -15.85
C ARG A 127 2.13 32.35 -14.67
N GLY A 128 1.72 31.25 -14.05
CA GLY A 128 0.93 31.26 -12.83
C GLY A 128 1.86 31.44 -11.63
N GLY A 129 1.84 32.62 -10.99
CA GLY A 129 2.64 32.95 -9.82
C GLY A 129 2.44 31.97 -8.65
N SER A 130 3.20 30.88 -8.66
CA SER A 130 3.35 29.98 -7.53
C SER A 130 4.67 30.30 -6.83
N GLU A 131 4.74 30.13 -5.52
CA GLU A 131 5.96 30.21 -4.70
C GLU A 131 6.95 29.06 -5.01
N PHE A 132 7.02 28.66 -6.28
CA PHE A 132 7.80 27.54 -6.77
C PHE A 132 9.28 27.93 -6.81
N ARG A 133 10.10 27.23 -6.02
CA ARG A 133 11.55 27.18 -6.22
C ARG A 133 11.83 25.91 -7.02
N SER A 134 12.23 26.04 -8.29
CA SER A 134 12.74 24.90 -9.06
C SER A 134 13.95 24.28 -8.34
N PRO A 135 14.32 23.01 -8.62
CA PRO A 135 15.55 22.42 -8.10
C PRO A 135 16.75 23.34 -8.29
N ASP A 136 16.87 23.92 -9.49
CA ASP A 136 17.88 24.91 -9.82
C ASP A 136 17.80 26.16 -8.93
N ALA A 137 16.60 26.65 -8.61
CA ALA A 137 16.42 27.79 -7.72
C ALA A 137 16.83 27.48 -6.28
N VAL A 138 16.58 26.26 -5.78
CA VAL A 138 17.01 25.82 -4.45
C VAL A 138 18.54 25.65 -4.40
N VAL A 139 19.12 25.06 -5.43
CA VAL A 139 20.58 24.91 -5.57
C VAL A 139 21.26 26.28 -5.64
N MET A 140 20.71 27.22 -6.41
CA MET A 140 21.22 28.60 -6.50
C MET A 140 21.09 29.36 -5.18
N GLU A 141 20.00 29.19 -4.42
CA GLU A 141 19.84 29.81 -3.09
C GLU A 141 20.85 29.26 -2.07
N ALA A 142 21.22 27.99 -2.19
CA ALA A 142 22.29 27.38 -1.41
C ALA A 142 23.70 27.87 -1.83
N GLY A 143 23.80 28.79 -2.81
CA GLY A 143 25.06 29.31 -3.33
C GLY A 143 25.79 28.35 -4.27
N LEU A 144 25.09 27.34 -4.78
CA LEU A 144 25.63 26.33 -5.69
C LEU A 144 25.15 26.60 -7.12
N ASN A 145 25.91 26.15 -8.10
CA ASN A 145 25.53 26.21 -9.51
C ASN A 145 24.88 24.88 -9.92
N PRO A 146 23.63 24.87 -10.43
CA PRO A 146 22.93 23.66 -10.86
C PRO A 146 23.69 22.81 -11.88
N ALA A 147 24.48 23.44 -12.73
CA ALA A 147 25.31 22.74 -13.73
C ALA A 147 26.51 21.99 -13.11
N ASP A 148 26.85 22.27 -11.85
CA ASP A 148 28.00 21.68 -11.16
C ASP A 148 27.58 20.55 -10.18
N VAL A 149 26.28 20.33 -9.98
CA VAL A 149 25.73 19.31 -9.06
C VAL A 149 25.10 18.10 -9.76
N PHE A 150 24.91 18.14 -11.09
CA PHE A 150 24.35 17.05 -11.90
C PHE A 150 25.15 16.81 -13.18
#